data_AF-A0A4Q3UPG7-F1
#
_entry.id   AF-A0A4Q3UPG7-F1
#
_cell.length_a   1.000
_cell.length_b   1.000
_cell.length_c   1.000
_cell.angle_alpha   90.00
_cell.angle_beta   90.00
_cell.angle_gamma   90.00
#
_symmetry.space_group_name_H-M   'P 1'
#
loop_
_entity.id
_entity.type
_entity.pdbx_description
1 polymer ?
#
loop_
_entity_poly.entity_id
_entity_poly.type
_entity_poly.pdbx_seq_one_letter_code
_entity_poly.pdbx_strand_id
1 'polypeptide(L)'
;MPEVEYMPEDLQFNGQLEDYKPQVACPTEARRLQSWSRDALSTYLNTLRATGGTYHDNGMRWAIRMLSGSGVFSSDNPATFGGMPVSKYIIFMTDGAMDTGWDTLYTTYGIEAWDARVTNGGYTSSARTKAARKADQEARHLNRFDLLCTEAKRRGISIWVVAFAQDLTDSLSACASNANQASTSDDQAAL
;
A
#
# COMPACT_ATOMS: atom_id res chain seq x y z
N MET A 1 1.78 18.60 -17.59
CA MET A 1 3.24 18.36 -17.65
C MET A 1 3.59 17.55 -16.42
N PRO A 2 4.18 16.35 -16.52
CA PRO A 2 4.76 15.69 -15.35
C PRO A 2 5.97 16.52 -14.92
N GLU A 3 6.00 16.91 -13.65
CA GLU A 3 7.13 17.59 -13.06
C GLU A 3 8.27 16.57 -12.98
N VAL A 4 9.31 16.79 -13.79
CA VAL A 4 10.55 16.02 -13.70
C VAL A 4 11.33 16.67 -12.57
N GLU A 5 11.22 16.08 -11.38
CA GLU A 5 12.07 16.45 -10.25
C GLU A 5 13.48 15.96 -10.55
N TYR A 6 14.32 16.89 -11.00
CA TYR A 6 15.75 16.66 -11.23
C TYR A 6 16.40 16.49 -9.85
N MET A 7 16.65 15.26 -9.42
CA MET A 7 17.55 14.99 -8.32
C MET A 7 18.97 15.01 -8.90
N PRO A 8 19.82 16.02 -8.58
CA PRO A 8 21.21 16.01 -9.01
C PRO A 8 21.89 14.85 -8.28
N GLU A 9 22.61 14.00 -9.01
CA GLU A 9 23.25 12.81 -8.44
C GLU A 9 24.30 13.13 -7.35
N ASP A 10 24.69 14.39 -7.13
CA ASP A 10 25.80 14.76 -6.25
C ASP A 10 25.64 16.14 -5.55
N LEU A 11 24.56 16.40 -4.80
CA LEU A 11 24.53 17.57 -3.91
C LEU A 11 25.37 17.33 -2.65
N GLN A 12 26.65 17.71 -2.72
CA GLN A 12 27.52 17.72 -1.55
C GLN A 12 27.21 18.94 -0.67
N PHE A 13 26.60 18.73 0.49
CA PHE A 13 26.59 19.71 1.59
C PHE A 13 27.64 19.33 2.64
N ASN A 14 28.64 20.19 2.80
CA ASN A 14 29.66 20.12 3.86
C ASN A 14 30.56 18.86 3.87
N GLY A 15 30.95 18.36 2.70
CA GLY A 15 31.98 17.31 2.57
C GLY A 15 31.56 15.91 3.03
N GLN A 16 30.26 15.70 3.26
CA GLN A 16 29.65 14.39 3.39
C GLN A 16 28.97 14.07 2.05
N LEU A 17 29.20 12.89 1.50
CA LEU A 17 28.34 12.37 0.44
C LEU A 17 26.94 12.26 1.05
N GLU A 18 25.97 13.07 0.60
CA GLU A 18 24.57 12.82 0.94
C GLU A 18 24.18 11.51 0.27
N ASP A 19 24.29 10.42 1.01
CA ASP A 19 23.80 9.09 0.66
C ASP A 19 22.25 9.06 0.70
N TYR A 20 21.62 10.19 0.38
CA TYR A 20 20.18 10.39 0.29
C TYR A 20 19.71 9.95 -1.09
N LYS A 21 20.08 8.72 -1.48
CA LYS A 21 19.45 8.06 -2.60
C LYS A 21 18.08 7.62 -2.10
N PRO A 22 16.98 8.23 -2.52
CA PRO A 22 15.69 7.64 -2.24
C PRO A 22 15.70 6.21 -2.77
N GLN A 23 15.23 5.25 -1.95
CA GLN A 23 15.19 3.86 -2.37
C GLN A 23 14.45 3.75 -3.73
N VAL A 24 15.17 3.34 -4.77
CA VAL A 24 14.57 3.03 -6.07
C VAL A 24 13.96 1.64 -5.97
N ALA A 25 12.70 1.58 -5.55
CA ALA A 25 11.90 0.37 -5.53
C ALA A 25 11.30 0.14 -6.92
N CYS A 26 11.73 -0.92 -7.62
CA CYS A 26 11.12 -1.38 -8.87
C CYS A 26 10.41 -2.73 -8.65
N PRO A 27 9.25 -2.74 -7.97
CA PRO A 27 8.51 -3.97 -7.77
C PRO A 27 8.00 -4.52 -9.11
N THR A 28 7.73 -5.82 -9.12
CA THR A 28 7.11 -6.49 -10.27
C THR A 28 5.79 -5.81 -10.64
N GLU A 29 5.60 -5.57 -11.94
CA GLU A 29 4.42 -4.89 -12.47
C GLU A 29 3.13 -5.63 -12.08
N ALA A 30 2.18 -4.89 -11.49
CA ALA A 30 0.86 -5.42 -11.16
C ALA A 30 0.09 -5.84 -12.43
N ARG A 31 -0.77 -6.87 -12.30
CA ARG A 31 -1.64 -7.33 -13.38
C ARG A 31 -3.08 -6.87 -13.14
N ARG A 32 -3.77 -6.47 -14.21
CA ARG A 32 -5.22 -6.21 -14.19
C ARG A 32 -5.99 -7.49 -13.90
N LEU A 33 -7.26 -7.34 -13.51
CA LEU A 33 -8.15 -8.48 -13.31
C LEU A 33 -8.34 -9.23 -14.62
N GLN A 34 -8.03 -10.52 -14.58
CA GLN A 34 -8.12 -11.42 -15.71
C GLN A 34 -8.34 -12.84 -15.21
N SER A 35 -8.77 -13.72 -16.12
CA SER A 35 -8.77 -15.16 -15.84
C SER A 35 -7.34 -15.68 -15.80
N TRP A 36 -7.03 -16.48 -14.80
CA TRP A 36 -5.73 -17.14 -14.65
C TRP A 36 -5.89 -18.64 -14.65
N SER A 37 -5.01 -19.35 -15.37
CA SER A 37 -4.74 -20.75 -15.05
C SER A 37 -3.93 -20.82 -13.74
N ARG A 38 -4.02 -21.94 -13.03
CA ARG A 38 -3.25 -22.15 -11.78
C ARG A 38 -1.74 -21.97 -12.01
N ASP A 39 -1.21 -22.52 -13.09
CA ASP A 39 0.22 -22.46 -13.39
C ASP A 39 0.67 -21.05 -13.77
N ALA A 40 -0.14 -20.32 -14.56
CA ALA A 40 0.16 -18.94 -14.92
C ALA A 40 0.14 -18.03 -13.68
N LEU A 41 -0.85 -18.21 -12.79
CA LEU A 41 -0.92 -17.47 -11.54
C LEU A 41 0.29 -17.77 -10.65
N SER A 42 0.62 -19.04 -10.44
CA SER A 42 1.78 -19.44 -9.63
C SER A 42 3.08 -18.87 -10.20
N THR A 43 3.25 -18.94 -11.52
CA THR A 43 4.42 -18.36 -12.20
C THR A 43 4.51 -16.86 -11.92
N TYR A 44 3.42 -16.11 -12.06
CA TYR A 44 3.40 -14.68 -11.78
C TYR A 44 3.67 -14.38 -10.30
N LEU A 45 3.04 -15.09 -9.37
CA LEU A 45 3.26 -14.89 -7.93
C LEU A 45 4.73 -15.11 -7.54
N ASN A 46 5.41 -16.08 -8.15
CA ASN A 46 6.84 -16.35 -7.91
C ASN A 46 7.77 -15.21 -8.38
N THR A 47 7.29 -14.34 -9.28
CA THR A 47 8.04 -13.15 -9.72
C THR A 47 7.91 -11.97 -8.78
N LEU A 48 6.95 -11.98 -7.83
CA LEU A 48 6.75 -10.86 -6.92
C LEU A 48 7.93 -10.71 -5.96
N ARG A 49 8.36 -9.47 -5.76
CA ARG A 49 9.43 -9.10 -4.84
C ARG A 49 8.98 -7.87 -4.05
N ALA A 50 8.92 -7.99 -2.73
CA ALA A 50 8.67 -6.86 -1.85
C ALA A 50 9.92 -5.97 -1.79
N THR A 51 9.74 -4.67 -2.02
CA THR A 51 10.78 -3.64 -1.95
C THR A 51 10.10 -2.29 -1.68
N GLY A 52 10.81 -1.34 -1.10
CA GLY A 52 10.26 -0.06 -0.63
C GLY A 52 9.69 -0.12 0.79
N GLY A 53 8.86 0.86 1.11
CA GLY A 53 8.13 0.95 2.39
C GLY A 53 6.78 0.24 2.39
N THR A 54 6.18 0.13 3.57
CA THR A 54 4.91 -0.53 3.84
C THR A 54 3.75 0.46 3.83
N TYR A 55 3.20 0.73 2.65
CA TYR A 55 2.04 1.60 2.46
C TYR A 55 0.72 0.83 2.35
N HIS A 56 0.06 0.57 3.48
CA HIS A 56 -1.22 -0.17 3.45
C HIS A 56 -2.33 0.57 2.70
N ASP A 57 -2.41 1.90 2.84
CA ASP A 57 -3.44 2.71 2.20
C ASP A 57 -3.27 2.76 0.67
N ASN A 58 -2.04 2.81 0.16
CA ASN A 58 -1.78 2.75 -1.28
C ASN A 58 -2.19 1.40 -1.87
N GLY A 59 -1.83 0.29 -1.22
CA GLY A 59 -2.23 -1.05 -1.65
C GLY A 59 -3.75 -1.19 -1.69
N MET A 60 -4.44 -0.80 -0.61
CA MET A 60 -5.90 -0.87 -0.53
C MET A 60 -6.58 0.04 -1.57
N ARG A 61 -6.07 1.26 -1.77
CA ARG A 61 -6.62 2.19 -2.78
C ARG A 61 -6.56 1.62 -4.18
N TRP A 62 -5.45 1.01 -4.57
CA TRP A 62 -5.32 0.38 -5.88
C TRP A 62 -6.20 -0.86 -6.01
N ALA A 63 -6.30 -1.69 -4.97
CA ALA A 63 -7.21 -2.84 -4.96
C ALA A 63 -8.67 -2.42 -5.20
N ILE A 64 -9.15 -1.38 -4.53
CA ILE A 64 -10.51 -0.84 -4.72
C ILE A 64 -10.70 -0.30 -6.14
N ARG A 65 -9.70 0.39 -6.70
CA ARG A 65 -9.76 0.91 -8.07
C ARG A 65 -9.80 -0.20 -9.10
N MET A 66 -9.00 -1.24 -8.91
CA MET A 66 -8.99 -2.42 -9.77
C MET A 66 -10.32 -3.18 -9.70
N LEU A 67 -11.04 -3.14 -8.57
CA LEU A 67 -12.34 -3.81 -8.41
C LEU A 67 -13.55 -2.90 -8.71
N SER A 68 -13.33 -1.64 -9.06
CA SER A 68 -14.42 -0.67 -9.25
C SER A 68 -15.13 -0.87 -10.58
N GLY A 69 -16.44 -1.16 -10.54
CA GLY A 69 -17.28 -1.28 -11.73
C GLY A 69 -17.56 0.04 -12.45
N SER A 70 -17.24 1.18 -11.83
CA SER A 70 -17.38 2.52 -12.41
C SER A 70 -16.04 3.26 -12.58
N GLY A 71 -14.92 2.54 -12.41
CA GLY A 71 -13.57 3.12 -12.54
C GLY A 71 -12.99 2.98 -13.94
N VAL A 72 -11.71 3.35 -14.08
CA VAL A 72 -10.94 3.22 -15.32
C VAL A 72 -10.75 1.76 -15.79
N PHE A 73 -10.95 0.80 -14.89
CA PHE A 73 -10.90 -0.64 -15.16
C PHE A 73 -12.29 -1.29 -15.12
N SER A 74 -13.36 -0.50 -15.34
CA SER A 74 -14.74 -0.99 -15.33
C SER A 74 -14.97 -2.14 -16.31
N SER A 75 -14.26 -2.16 -17.44
CA SER A 75 -14.29 -3.25 -18.43
C SER A 75 -13.95 -4.62 -17.84
N ASP A 76 -13.14 -4.65 -16.79
CA ASP A 76 -12.69 -5.90 -16.16
C ASP A 76 -13.61 -6.31 -15.00
N ASN A 77 -14.60 -5.48 -14.67
CA ASN A 77 -15.44 -5.59 -13.47
C ASN A 77 -16.92 -5.56 -13.82
N PRO A 78 -17.42 -6.51 -14.64
CA PRO A 78 -18.83 -6.56 -14.97
C PRO A 78 -19.67 -6.84 -13.73
N ALA A 79 -20.91 -6.31 -13.71
CA ALA A 79 -21.84 -6.57 -12.62
C ALA A 79 -22.29 -8.05 -12.59
N THR A 80 -22.32 -8.69 -13.75
CA THR A 80 -22.71 -10.09 -13.92
C THR A 80 -21.73 -10.83 -14.83
N PHE A 81 -21.53 -12.12 -14.57
CA PHE A 81 -20.75 -13.02 -15.40
C PHE A 81 -21.47 -14.37 -15.47
N GLY A 82 -21.73 -14.88 -16.67
CA GLY A 82 -22.49 -16.13 -16.86
C GLY A 82 -23.91 -16.08 -16.29
N GLY A 83 -24.55 -14.91 -16.26
CA GLY A 83 -25.90 -14.71 -15.71
C GLY A 83 -25.97 -14.59 -14.18
N MET A 84 -24.84 -14.69 -13.48
CA MET A 84 -24.75 -14.57 -12.02
C MET A 84 -24.08 -13.25 -11.62
N PRO A 85 -24.47 -12.63 -10.48
CA PRO A 85 -23.75 -11.50 -9.92
C PRO A 85 -22.28 -11.83 -9.62
N VAL A 86 -21.38 -10.89 -9.88
CA VAL A 86 -19.95 -11.06 -9.58
C VAL A 86 -19.67 -10.69 -8.13
N SER A 87 -19.16 -11.65 -7.35
CA SER A 87 -18.61 -11.41 -6.01
C SER A 87 -17.19 -10.88 -6.09
N LYS A 88 -16.86 -9.89 -5.24
CA LYS A 88 -15.56 -9.21 -5.25
C LYS A 88 -14.83 -9.45 -3.94
N TYR A 89 -13.55 -9.80 -4.04
CA TYR A 89 -12.72 -10.14 -2.89
C TYR A 89 -11.39 -9.38 -2.95
N ILE A 90 -10.93 -8.90 -1.79
CA ILE A 90 -9.57 -8.42 -1.57
C ILE A 90 -8.93 -9.36 -0.57
N ILE A 91 -7.73 -9.86 -0.88
CA ILE A 91 -6.88 -10.56 0.08
C ILE A 91 -5.68 -9.65 0.33
N PHE A 92 -5.66 -9.04 1.50
CA PHE A 92 -4.64 -8.08 1.91
C PHE A 92 -3.61 -8.79 2.79
N MET A 93 -2.36 -8.83 2.32
CA MET A 93 -1.26 -9.53 2.98
C MET A 93 -0.19 -8.53 3.39
N THR A 94 0.29 -8.61 4.63
CA THR A 94 1.34 -7.70 5.14
C THR A 94 2.21 -8.39 6.19
N ASP A 95 3.51 -8.15 6.15
CA ASP A 95 4.52 -8.72 7.06
C ASP A 95 5.05 -7.73 8.10
N GLY A 96 4.68 -6.45 7.98
CA GLY A 96 5.02 -5.43 8.96
C GLY A 96 3.91 -4.43 9.23
N ALA A 97 4.11 -3.65 10.28
CA ALA A 97 3.35 -2.44 10.54
C ALA A 97 3.59 -1.44 9.41
N MET A 98 2.70 -0.46 9.30
CA MET A 98 2.87 0.62 8.34
C MET A 98 4.16 1.38 8.64
N ASP A 99 5.06 1.42 7.66
CA ASP A 99 6.27 2.23 7.69
C ASP A 99 6.47 2.84 6.32
N THR A 100 6.46 4.17 6.28
CA THR A 100 6.45 4.94 5.04
C THR A 100 7.83 5.53 4.71
N GLY A 101 8.80 5.39 5.62
CA GLY A 101 10.16 5.91 5.42
C GLY A 101 10.23 7.43 5.28
N TRP A 102 9.60 8.14 6.23
CA TRP A 102 9.41 9.60 6.30
C TRP A 102 10.50 10.49 5.67
N ASP A 103 11.78 10.22 5.95
CA ASP A 103 12.93 10.97 5.43
C ASP A 103 13.94 10.10 4.68
N THR A 104 13.54 8.99 4.10
CA THR A 104 14.51 8.11 3.40
C THR A 104 13.97 7.54 2.10
N LEU A 105 12.64 7.53 1.94
CA LEU A 105 11.98 6.94 0.78
C LEU A 105 11.34 8.03 -0.08
N TYR A 106 11.65 8.01 -1.38
CA TYR A 106 10.84 8.75 -2.37
C TYR A 106 9.61 7.93 -2.68
N THR A 107 8.45 8.51 -2.38
CA THR A 107 7.18 7.78 -2.35
C THR A 107 6.20 8.37 -3.36
N THR A 108 4.97 7.86 -3.40
CA THR A 108 3.91 8.44 -4.23
C THR A 108 3.57 9.90 -3.87
N TYR A 109 4.07 10.39 -2.73
CA TYR A 109 3.89 11.76 -2.25
C TYR A 109 5.22 12.52 -2.14
N GLY A 110 6.27 12.05 -2.82
CA GLY A 110 7.63 12.59 -2.68
C GLY A 110 8.30 12.10 -1.39
N ILE A 111 9.27 12.87 -0.89
CA ILE A 111 9.96 12.59 0.38
C ILE A 111 9.32 13.47 1.45
N GLU A 112 8.59 12.88 2.38
CA GLU A 112 7.70 13.62 3.28
C GLU A 112 8.43 14.68 4.14
N ALA A 113 9.68 14.42 4.51
CA ALA A 113 10.50 15.40 5.23
C ALA A 113 10.67 16.73 4.47
N TRP A 114 10.74 16.68 3.13
CA TRP A 114 10.95 17.82 2.25
C TRP A 114 9.65 18.33 1.62
N ASP A 115 8.87 17.41 1.06
CA ASP A 115 7.66 17.70 0.29
C ASP A 115 6.45 18.03 1.16
N ALA A 116 6.38 17.43 2.36
CA ALA A 116 5.28 17.64 3.31
C ALA A 116 3.87 17.50 2.69
N ARG A 117 3.66 16.54 1.79
CA ARG A 117 2.38 16.37 1.06
C ARG A 117 1.34 15.59 1.86
N VAL A 118 1.74 14.89 2.93
CA VAL A 118 0.83 14.11 3.78
C VAL A 118 0.54 14.83 5.11
N THR A 119 1.57 15.35 5.75
CA THR A 119 1.53 16.08 7.03
C THR A 119 1.51 17.59 6.77
N ASN A 120 1.05 18.38 7.75
CA ASN A 120 0.95 19.84 7.57
C ASN A 120 2.31 20.56 7.74
N GLY A 121 3.42 19.93 7.32
CA GLY A 121 4.70 20.59 7.19
C GLY A 121 5.93 19.79 7.62
N GLY A 122 6.30 18.65 7.03
CA GLY A 122 7.67 18.11 7.03
C GLY A 122 8.57 18.51 8.22
N TYR A 123 9.69 19.21 7.98
CA TYR A 123 10.52 19.80 9.05
C TYR A 123 9.88 21.01 9.78
N THR A 124 8.85 21.64 9.23
CA THR A 124 8.14 22.82 9.78
C THR A 124 6.98 22.46 10.72
N SER A 125 6.75 21.19 10.99
CA SER A 125 5.66 20.68 11.80
C SER A 125 5.81 21.14 13.25
N SER A 126 4.69 21.34 13.96
CA SER A 126 4.71 21.55 15.42
C SER A 126 5.28 20.36 16.19
N ALA A 127 5.35 19.17 15.57
CA ALA A 127 6.06 18.01 16.09
C ALA A 127 7.57 18.30 16.12
N ARG A 128 8.16 18.24 17.32
CA ARG A 128 9.55 18.69 17.57
C ARG A 128 10.62 17.64 17.26
N THR A 129 10.26 16.37 17.10
CA THR A 129 11.22 15.27 16.88
C THR A 129 10.91 14.55 15.57
N LYS A 130 11.95 13.96 14.96
CA LYS A 130 11.80 13.06 13.80
C LYS A 130 10.78 11.95 14.06
N ALA A 131 10.84 11.32 15.24
CA ALA A 131 9.91 10.27 15.63
C ALA A 131 8.45 10.75 15.66
N ALA A 132 8.18 11.94 16.19
CA ALA A 132 6.84 12.50 16.24
C ALA A 132 6.29 12.85 14.84
N ARG A 133 7.15 13.28 13.92
CA ARG A 133 6.79 13.54 12.52
C ARG A 133 6.45 12.26 11.76
N LYS A 134 7.29 11.23 11.91
CA LYS A 134 7.04 9.88 11.36
C LYS A 134 5.70 9.33 11.86
N ALA A 135 5.46 9.41 13.16
CA ALA A 135 4.21 8.94 13.76
C ALA A 135 2.97 9.70 13.26
N ASP A 136 3.04 11.02 13.07
CA ASP A 136 1.92 11.79 12.47
C ASP A 136 1.66 11.38 11.02
N GLN A 137 2.71 11.16 10.22
CA GLN A 137 2.57 10.67 8.85
C GLN A 137 1.91 9.29 8.82
N GLU A 138 2.40 8.34 9.61
CA GLU A 138 1.87 6.98 9.70
C GLU A 138 0.41 6.99 10.17
N ALA A 139 0.07 7.79 11.19
CA ALA A 139 -1.31 7.92 11.67
C ALA A 139 -2.26 8.40 10.56
N ARG A 140 -1.82 9.32 9.69
CA ARG A 140 -2.63 9.79 8.55
C ARG A 140 -2.81 8.73 7.48
N HIS A 141 -1.78 7.94 7.20
CA HIS A 141 -1.89 6.82 6.26
C HIS A 141 -2.75 5.68 6.83
N LEU A 142 -2.63 5.37 8.12
CA LEU A 142 -3.51 4.40 8.80
C LEU A 142 -4.98 4.85 8.76
N ASN A 143 -5.26 6.12 9.08
CA ASN A 143 -6.62 6.65 8.97
C ASN A 143 -7.17 6.56 7.54
N ARG A 144 -6.32 6.82 6.52
CA ARG A 144 -6.71 6.62 5.11
C ARG A 144 -6.99 5.15 4.81
N PHE A 145 -6.17 4.23 5.31
CA PHE A 145 -6.37 2.80 5.16
C PHE A 145 -7.71 2.36 5.75
N ASP A 146 -8.04 2.78 6.98
CA ASP A 146 -9.29 2.45 7.65
C ASP A 146 -10.52 2.97 6.88
N LEU A 147 -10.45 4.20 6.36
CA LEU A 147 -11.49 4.78 5.51
C LEU A 147 -11.66 4.00 4.20
N LEU A 148 -10.55 3.58 3.58
CA LEU A 148 -10.59 2.78 2.35
C LEU A 148 -11.18 1.39 2.60
N CYS A 149 -10.81 0.71 3.68
CA CYS A 149 -11.39 -0.57 4.06
C CYS A 149 -12.91 -0.45 4.30
N THR A 150 -13.33 0.62 4.99
CA THR A 150 -14.76 0.91 5.20
C THR A 150 -15.50 1.11 3.88
N GLU A 151 -14.91 1.87 2.95
CA GLU A 151 -15.50 2.14 1.65
C GLU A 151 -15.57 0.88 0.77
N ALA A 152 -14.53 0.05 0.79
CA ALA A 152 -14.52 -1.24 0.10
C ALA A 152 -15.68 -2.14 0.60
N LYS A 153 -15.84 -2.25 1.92
CA LYS A 153 -16.94 -3.02 2.54
C LYS A 153 -18.32 -2.47 2.14
N ARG A 154 -18.49 -1.14 2.14
CA ARG A 154 -19.73 -0.48 1.69
C ARG A 154 -20.06 -0.78 0.23
N ARG A 155 -19.05 -0.99 -0.61
CA ARG A 155 -19.21 -1.37 -2.03
C ARG A 155 -19.48 -2.87 -2.24
N GLY A 156 -19.66 -3.64 -1.17
CA GLY A 156 -19.90 -5.08 -1.25
C GLY A 156 -18.63 -5.89 -1.59
N ILE A 157 -17.44 -5.33 -1.36
CA ILE A 157 -16.18 -6.06 -1.50
C ILE A 157 -15.88 -6.76 -0.18
N SER A 158 -15.65 -8.06 -0.22
CA SER A 158 -15.25 -8.85 0.95
C SER A 158 -13.72 -8.81 1.11
N ILE A 159 -13.24 -8.44 2.30
CA ILE A 159 -11.82 -8.25 2.58
C ILE A 159 -11.35 -9.34 3.54
N TRP A 160 -10.30 -10.03 3.14
CA TRP A 160 -9.49 -10.93 3.95
C TRP A 160 -8.17 -10.24 4.28
N VAL A 161 -7.72 -10.35 5.52
CA VAL A 161 -6.46 -9.79 6.00
C VAL A 161 -5.60 -10.91 6.57
N VAL A 162 -4.38 -11.02 6.08
CA VAL A 162 -3.38 -11.98 6.56
C VAL A 162 -2.14 -11.22 6.98
N ALA A 163 -1.80 -11.29 8.27
CA ALA A 163 -0.59 -10.71 8.82
C ALA A 163 0.50 -11.79 8.96
N PHE A 164 1.68 -11.54 8.41
CA PHE A 164 2.84 -12.42 8.51
C PHE A 164 3.81 -11.93 9.58
N ALA A 165 4.35 -12.85 10.39
CA ALA A 165 5.41 -12.57 11.37
C ALA A 165 5.11 -11.42 12.37
N GLN A 166 3.84 -11.02 12.50
CA GLN A 166 3.38 -9.97 13.40
C GLN A 166 1.94 -10.25 13.84
N ASP A 167 1.54 -9.65 14.95
CA ASP A 167 0.15 -9.65 15.39
C ASP A 167 -0.72 -8.75 14.51
N LEU A 168 -2.01 -9.08 14.41
CA LEU A 168 -2.99 -8.20 13.80
C LEU A 168 -3.16 -6.94 14.65
N THR A 169 -2.84 -5.78 14.08
CA THR A 169 -3.17 -4.48 14.69
C THR A 169 -4.69 -4.23 14.67
N ASP A 170 -5.16 -3.26 15.45
CA ASP A 170 -6.59 -2.86 15.45
C ASP A 170 -7.07 -2.46 14.05
N SER A 171 -6.29 -1.68 13.31
CA SER A 171 -6.62 -1.29 11.93
C SER A 171 -6.65 -2.50 10.97
N LEU A 172 -5.70 -3.43 11.08
CA LEU A 172 -5.71 -4.65 10.25
C LEU A 172 -6.92 -5.53 10.56
N SER A 173 -7.21 -5.75 11.84
CA SER A 173 -8.38 -6.51 12.29
C SER A 173 -9.69 -5.86 11.85
N ALA A 174 -9.80 -4.53 11.99
CA ALA A 174 -10.98 -3.77 11.60
C ALA A 174 -11.15 -3.67 10.08
N CYS A 175 -10.07 -3.78 9.30
CA CYS A 175 -10.13 -3.75 7.85
C CYS A 175 -10.82 -4.99 7.28
N ALA A 176 -10.60 -6.18 7.87
CA ALA A 176 -11.27 -7.41 7.47
C ALA A 176 -12.81 -7.26 7.50
N SER A 177 -13.49 -7.97 6.61
CA SER A 177 -14.95 -7.90 6.51
C SER A 177 -15.67 -8.55 7.70
N ASN A 178 -15.04 -9.52 8.36
CA ASN A 178 -15.44 -10.05 9.67
C ASN A 178 -14.24 -10.71 10.39
N ALA A 179 -14.42 -11.11 11.65
CA ALA A 179 -13.37 -11.69 12.48
C ALA A 179 -12.76 -12.99 11.92
N ASN A 180 -13.54 -13.79 11.18
CA ASN A 180 -13.05 -15.02 10.55
C ASN A 180 -12.27 -14.77 9.25
N GLN A 181 -12.18 -13.50 8.83
CA GLN A 181 -11.44 -13.07 7.65
C GLN A 181 -10.17 -12.29 8.02
N ALA A 182 -9.76 -12.33 9.29
CA ALA A 182 -8.48 -11.84 9.74
C ALA A 182 -7.70 -13.01 10.33
N SER A 183 -6.45 -13.21 9.88
CA SER A 183 -5.57 -14.25 10.41
C SER A 183 -4.14 -13.76 10.51
N THR A 184 -3.38 -14.40 11.40
CA THR A 184 -1.93 -14.34 11.42
C THR A 184 -1.35 -15.60 10.76
N SER A 185 -0.12 -15.52 10.28
CA SER A 185 0.61 -16.64 9.72
C SER A 185 2.10 -16.49 10.01
N ASP A 186 2.75 -17.58 10.40
CA ASP A 186 4.17 -17.53 10.78
C ASP A 186 5.09 -17.46 9.54
N ASP A 187 4.71 -18.10 8.43
CA ASP A 187 5.43 -18.07 7.16
C ASP A 187 4.56 -18.52 5.97
N GLN A 188 5.13 -18.50 4.76
CA GLN A 188 4.45 -18.97 3.54
C GLN A 188 4.07 -20.47 3.60
N ALA A 189 4.82 -21.30 4.33
CA ALA A 189 4.56 -22.73 4.43
C ALA A 189 3.39 -23.06 5.38
N ALA A 190 3.00 -22.12 6.23
CA ALA A 190 1.89 -22.24 7.17
C ALA A 190 0.50 -21.89 6.58
N LEU A 191 0.41 -21.53 5.28
CA LEU A 191 -0.83 -21.20 4.56
C LEU A 191 -1.47 -22.38 3.83
#